data_AF-A0AAE1HH40-F1
#
_entry.id   AF-A0AAE1HH40-F1
#
_cell.length_a   1.000
_cell.length_b   1.000
_cell.length_c   1.000
_cell.angle_alpha   90.00
_cell.angle_beta   90.00
_cell.angle_gamma   90.00
#
_symmetry.space_group_name_H-M   'P 1'
#
loop_
_entity.id
_entity.type
_entity.pdbx_description
1 polymer ?
#
loop_
_entity_poly.entity_id
_entity_poly.type
_entity_poly.pdbx_seq_one_letter_code
_entity_poly.pdbx_strand_id
1 'polypeptide(L)'
;MADRNYLRNPNSPFFSVEDDDVDDDTFLRNSRQAQKLREIEDRALRSAQQSVSILRETEEIGVKTAEELMIQREKLERTEKNLDDINTTLRYSQKHINGIKSVFGGLKNYFSGRGDQKPGQSDPSTSSTNSSSSIASPSGYSASASRKLTEALESKPESQGIHPGLRIRGLSDEDDDVPNLRSPTSSNPLQSRFNQVNEILDKNIDEVGSSLARLKGLAQGLGEEIESQNDLIDRIHDKTDRAEVTVGRQNREIKRLLK
;
A
#
# COMPACT_ATOMS: atom_id res chain seq x y z
N MET A 1 -63.64 36.85 -73.61
CA MET A 1 -63.35 37.46 -72.29
C MET A 1 -62.54 36.45 -71.49
N ALA A 2 -61.32 36.66 -71.04
CA ALA A 2 -60.24 37.59 -71.37
C ALA A 2 -59.01 36.99 -70.67
N ASP A 3 -57.91 36.82 -71.40
CA ASP A 3 -56.59 36.49 -70.85
C ASP A 3 -56.20 37.54 -69.82
N ARG A 4 -55.93 37.12 -68.57
CA ARG A 4 -55.38 38.01 -67.55
C ARG A 4 -53.90 37.75 -67.39
N ASN A 5 -53.13 38.57 -68.10
CA ASN A 5 -51.72 38.83 -67.85
C ASN A 5 -51.50 39.20 -66.37
N TYR A 6 -50.71 38.41 -65.65
CA TYR A 6 -50.14 38.83 -64.37
C TYR A 6 -48.96 39.74 -64.65
N LEU A 7 -49.17 41.06 -64.48
CA LEU A 7 -48.09 42.03 -64.48
C LEU A 7 -47.21 41.78 -63.23
N ARG A 8 -45.96 41.36 -63.47
CA ARG A 8 -44.90 41.33 -62.45
C ARG A 8 -44.52 42.77 -62.10
N ASN A 9 -44.87 43.22 -60.90
CA ASN A 9 -44.42 44.50 -60.36
C ASN A 9 -43.01 44.34 -59.74
N PRO A 10 -41.98 45.09 -60.16
CA PRO A 10 -40.61 44.90 -59.68
C PRO A 10 -40.27 45.61 -58.35
N ASN A 11 -41.23 46.24 -57.66
CA ASN A 11 -40.97 47.02 -56.44
C ASN A 11 -41.84 46.60 -55.24
N SER A 12 -41.59 45.42 -54.68
CA SER A 12 -42.09 45.02 -53.35
C SER A 12 -40.93 44.50 -52.49
N PRO A 13 -40.35 45.33 -51.61
CA PRO A 13 -39.22 44.95 -50.76
C PRO A 13 -39.70 44.38 -49.41
N PHE A 14 -40.60 43.39 -49.43
CA PHE A 14 -41.20 42.87 -48.17
C PHE A 14 -41.48 41.36 -48.13
N PHE A 15 -41.04 40.61 -49.14
CA PHE A 15 -41.07 39.14 -49.09
C PHE A 15 -39.69 38.59 -49.49
N SER A 16 -38.68 38.88 -48.67
CA SER A 16 -37.62 37.90 -48.43
C SER A 16 -38.20 36.92 -47.42
N VAL A 17 -38.87 35.89 -47.93
CA VAL A 17 -38.96 34.64 -47.19
C VAL A 17 -37.53 34.11 -47.19
N GLU A 18 -36.76 34.53 -46.19
CA GLU A 18 -35.63 33.73 -45.72
C GLU A 18 -36.27 32.50 -45.11
N ASP A 19 -36.56 31.52 -45.96
CA ASP A 19 -36.81 30.16 -45.55
C ASP A 19 -35.52 29.73 -44.83
N ASP A 20 -35.56 29.76 -43.50
CA ASP A 20 -34.62 29.10 -42.59
C ASP A 20 -34.78 27.57 -42.76
N ASP A 21 -34.59 27.08 -43.97
CA ASP A 21 -34.38 25.67 -44.25
C ASP A 21 -33.03 25.35 -43.64
N VAL A 22 -33.05 24.81 -42.41
CA VAL A 22 -31.87 24.21 -41.80
C VAL A 22 -31.36 23.16 -42.78
N ASP A 23 -30.27 23.48 -43.51
CA ASP A 23 -29.69 22.62 -44.55
C ASP A 23 -29.68 21.16 -44.08
N ASP A 24 -30.26 20.25 -44.86
CA ASP A 24 -30.32 18.81 -44.55
C ASP A 24 -28.91 18.25 -44.21
N ASP A 25 -27.86 18.82 -44.82
CA ASP A 25 -26.46 18.52 -44.52
C ASP A 25 -26.03 18.87 -43.08
N THR A 26 -26.55 19.97 -42.53
CA THR A 26 -26.31 20.38 -41.13
C THR A 26 -26.98 19.42 -40.16
N PHE A 27 -28.20 18.97 -40.48
CA PHE A 27 -28.92 17.98 -39.68
C PHE A 27 -28.24 16.59 -39.71
N LEU A 28 -27.79 16.13 -40.88
CA LEU A 28 -27.04 14.89 -41.04
C LEU A 28 -25.67 14.94 -40.34
N ARG A 29 -25.00 16.09 -40.33
CA ARG A 29 -23.74 16.28 -39.60
C ARG A 29 -23.95 16.25 -38.09
N ASN A 30 -24.97 16.94 -37.57
CA ASN A 30 -25.30 16.96 -36.14
C ASN A 30 -25.71 15.57 -35.62
N SER A 31 -26.52 14.82 -36.39
CA SER A 31 -26.90 13.45 -36.02
C SER A 31 -25.70 12.49 -35.98
N ARG A 32 -24.78 12.58 -36.95
CA ARG A 32 -23.51 11.83 -36.93
C ARG A 32 -22.63 12.20 -35.74
N GLN A 33 -22.56 13.47 -35.38
CA GLN A 33 -21.82 13.92 -34.20
C GLN A 33 -22.44 13.38 -32.90
N ALA A 34 -23.76 13.42 -32.77
CA ALA A 34 -24.47 12.87 -31.62
C ALA A 34 -24.25 11.35 -31.48
N GLN A 35 -24.23 10.61 -32.59
CA GLN A 35 -23.91 9.18 -32.58
C GLN A 35 -22.48 8.90 -32.14
N LYS A 36 -21.50 9.66 -32.64
CA LYS A 36 -20.09 9.52 -32.23
C LYS A 36 -19.89 9.83 -30.75
N LEU A 37 -20.51 10.90 -30.24
CA LEU A 37 -20.45 11.24 -28.82
C LEU A 37 -21.03 10.11 -27.96
N ARG A 38 -22.18 9.57 -28.35
CA ARG A 38 -22.81 8.44 -27.67
C ARG A 38 -21.92 7.19 -27.66
N GLU A 39 -21.26 6.88 -28.76
CA GLU A 39 -20.35 5.74 -28.83
C GLU A 39 -19.13 5.92 -27.89
N ILE A 40 -18.55 7.11 -27.86
CA ILE A 40 -17.43 7.45 -26.97
C ILE A 40 -17.86 7.35 -25.50
N GLU A 41 -19.02 7.92 -25.17
CA GLU A 41 -19.62 7.84 -23.83
C GLU A 41 -19.84 6.39 -23.38
N ASP A 42 -20.49 5.57 -24.22
CA ASP A 42 -20.79 4.18 -23.89
C ASP A 42 -19.50 3.37 -23.72
N ARG A 43 -18.47 3.66 -24.53
CA ARG A 43 -17.14 3.05 -24.40
C ARG A 43 -16.44 3.47 -23.11
N ALA A 44 -16.45 4.76 -22.77
CA ALA A 44 -15.85 5.27 -21.55
C ALA A 44 -16.52 4.69 -20.30
N LEU A 45 -17.85 4.64 -20.30
CA LEU A 45 -18.65 4.09 -19.21
C LEU A 45 -18.36 2.59 -19.00
N ARG A 46 -18.35 1.79 -20.08
CA ARG A 46 -18.00 0.36 -20.00
C ARG A 46 -16.58 0.15 -19.49
N SER A 47 -15.62 0.95 -19.97
CA SER A 47 -14.22 0.89 -19.53
C SER A 47 -14.08 1.21 -18.04
N ALA A 48 -14.79 2.23 -17.55
CA ALA A 48 -14.78 2.61 -16.15
C ALA A 48 -15.41 1.52 -15.27
N GLN A 49 -16.56 0.98 -15.66
CA GLN A 49 -17.22 -0.13 -14.94
C GLN A 49 -16.34 -1.38 -14.88
N GLN A 50 -15.70 -1.74 -16.00
CA GLN A 50 -14.75 -2.86 -16.03
C GLN A 50 -13.57 -2.60 -15.09
N SER A 51 -13.01 -1.39 -15.10
CA SER A 51 -11.89 -1.02 -14.23
C SER A 51 -12.26 -1.12 -12.75
N VAL A 52 -13.44 -0.63 -12.36
CA VAL A 52 -13.96 -0.79 -10.99
C VAL A 52 -14.06 -2.26 -10.61
N SER A 53 -14.62 -3.10 -11.48
CA SER A 53 -14.74 -4.54 -11.22
C SER A 53 -13.39 -5.21 -11.01
N ILE A 54 -12.42 -4.93 -11.89
CA ILE A 54 -11.07 -5.49 -11.80
C ILE A 54 -10.38 -5.04 -10.51
N LEU A 55 -10.54 -3.77 -10.12
CA LEU A 55 -9.91 -3.25 -8.90
C LEU A 55 -10.49 -3.89 -7.64
N ARG A 56 -11.81 -4.12 -7.58
CA ARG A 56 -12.44 -4.84 -6.46
C ARG A 56 -11.93 -6.29 -6.36
N GLU A 57 -11.83 -6.98 -7.50
CA GLU A 57 -11.26 -8.33 -7.55
C GLU A 57 -9.78 -8.34 -7.11
N THR A 58 -9.01 -7.35 -7.57
CA THR A 58 -7.60 -7.18 -7.18
C THR A 58 -7.46 -6.90 -5.68
N GLU A 59 -8.38 -6.11 -5.11
CA GLU A 59 -8.40 -5.82 -3.67
C GLU A 59 -8.68 -7.09 -2.86
N GLU A 60 -9.67 -7.89 -3.27
CA GLU A 60 -9.96 -9.17 -2.62
C GLU A 60 -8.75 -10.13 -2.67
N ILE A 61 -8.11 -10.24 -3.83
CA ILE A 61 -6.90 -11.07 -3.99
C ILE A 61 -5.76 -10.52 -3.12
N GLY A 62 -5.59 -9.20 -3.07
CA GLY A 62 -4.58 -8.54 -2.25
C GLY A 62 -4.77 -8.82 -0.75
N VAL A 63 -6.01 -8.77 -0.27
CA VAL A 63 -6.35 -9.10 1.13
C VAL A 63 -6.03 -10.57 1.44
N LYS A 64 -6.46 -11.51 0.59
CA LYS A 64 -6.13 -12.93 0.76
C LYS A 64 -4.62 -13.18 0.76
N THR A 65 -3.89 -12.45 -0.08
CA THR A 65 -2.43 -12.52 -0.13
C THR A 65 -1.81 -12.01 1.17
N ALA A 66 -2.33 -10.92 1.74
CA ALA A 66 -1.89 -10.41 3.03
C ALA A 66 -2.13 -11.41 4.15
N GLU A 67 -3.30 -12.05 4.19
CA GLU A 67 -3.61 -13.11 5.17
C GLU A 67 -2.63 -14.29 5.06
N GLU A 68 -2.34 -14.74 3.85
CA GLU A 68 -1.39 -15.83 3.63
C GLU A 68 0.04 -15.43 4.06
N LEU A 69 0.49 -14.20 3.78
CA LEU A 69 1.79 -13.71 4.26
C LEU A 69 1.85 -13.72 5.79
N MET A 70 0.79 -13.31 6.49
CA MET A 70 0.76 -13.37 7.95
C MET A 70 0.89 -14.81 8.47
N ILE A 71 0.19 -15.76 7.85
CA ILE A 71 0.32 -17.19 8.20
C ILE A 71 1.74 -17.70 7.94
N GLN A 72 2.37 -17.29 6.83
CA GLN A 72 3.75 -17.64 6.52
C GLN A 72 4.73 -17.07 7.54
N ARG A 73 4.52 -15.82 7.99
CA ARG A 73 5.31 -15.21 9.06
C ARG A 73 5.26 -16.05 10.34
N GLU A 74 4.08 -16.47 10.78
CA GLU A 74 3.93 -17.31 11.98
C GLU A 74 4.72 -18.62 11.85
N LYS A 75 4.69 -19.26 10.67
CA LYS A 75 5.46 -20.48 10.40
C LYS A 75 6.97 -20.23 10.47
N LEU A 76 7.44 -19.09 9.95
CA LEU A 76 8.84 -18.69 10.04
C LEU A 76 9.25 -18.42 11.49
N GLU A 77 8.46 -17.68 12.25
CA GLU A 77 8.74 -17.38 13.67
C GLU A 77 8.81 -18.66 14.52
N ARG A 78 7.90 -19.61 14.26
CA ARG A 78 7.94 -20.94 14.90
C ARG A 78 9.21 -21.71 14.52
N THR A 79 9.63 -21.61 13.27
CA THR A 79 10.87 -22.23 12.78
C THR A 79 12.10 -21.62 13.44
N GLU A 80 12.15 -20.29 13.55
CA GLU A 80 13.22 -19.57 14.25
C GLU A 80 13.32 -20.03 15.71
N LYS A 81 12.19 -20.12 16.42
CA LYS A 81 12.14 -20.59 17.81
C LYS A 81 12.64 -22.03 17.93
N ASN A 82 12.19 -22.93 17.05
CA ASN A 82 12.64 -24.32 17.05
C ASN A 82 14.16 -24.42 16.83
N LEU A 83 14.73 -23.55 15.99
CA LEU A 83 16.19 -23.50 15.77
C LEU A 83 16.94 -22.98 16.99
N ASP A 84 16.38 -22.02 17.74
CA ASP A 84 16.95 -21.57 19.02
C ASP A 84 16.94 -22.69 20.07
N ASP A 85 15.86 -23.46 20.14
CA ASP A 85 15.75 -24.63 21.00
C ASP A 85 16.81 -25.67 20.60
N ILE A 86 16.93 -25.98 19.31
CA ILE A 86 17.96 -26.90 18.79
C ILE A 86 19.36 -26.41 19.16
N ASN A 87 19.69 -25.14 18.94
CA ASN A 87 21.02 -24.61 19.26
C ASN A 87 21.31 -24.72 20.76
N THR A 88 20.33 -24.42 21.61
CA THR A 88 20.44 -24.54 23.07
C THR A 88 20.61 -26.00 23.50
N THR A 89 19.81 -26.90 22.95
CA THR A 89 19.93 -28.35 23.19
C THR A 89 21.29 -28.87 22.74
N LEU A 90 21.82 -28.40 21.61
CA LEU A 90 23.15 -28.77 21.15
C LEU A 90 24.24 -28.30 22.10
N ARG A 91 24.15 -27.08 22.66
CA ARG A 91 25.11 -26.62 23.69
C ARG A 91 25.09 -27.52 24.93
N TYR A 92 23.90 -27.92 25.37
CA TYR A 92 23.74 -28.82 26.50
C TYR A 92 24.25 -30.24 26.19
N SER A 93 23.91 -30.76 25.00
CA SER A 93 24.45 -32.01 24.45
C SER A 93 25.98 -32.02 24.44
N GLN A 94 26.63 -30.91 24.05
CA GLN A 94 28.09 -30.81 24.09
C GLN A 94 28.65 -30.98 25.49
N LYS A 95 28.00 -30.38 26.51
CA LYS A 95 28.42 -30.55 27.91
C LYS A 95 28.33 -32.00 28.35
N HIS A 96 27.26 -32.72 27.95
CA HIS A 96 27.14 -34.15 28.21
C HIS A 96 28.19 -34.98 27.50
N ILE A 97 28.44 -34.73 26.22
CA ILE A 97 29.50 -35.40 25.45
C ILE A 97 30.86 -35.21 26.15
N ASN A 98 31.15 -34.01 26.63
CA ASN A 98 32.38 -33.74 27.39
C ASN A 98 32.42 -34.48 28.74
N GLY A 99 31.28 -34.58 29.43
CA GLY A 99 31.14 -35.41 30.63
C GLY A 99 31.43 -36.90 30.35
N ILE A 100 30.88 -37.45 29.27
CA ILE A 100 31.10 -38.85 28.85
C ILE A 100 32.57 -39.10 28.50
N LYS A 101 33.21 -38.17 27.79
CA LYS A 101 34.66 -38.24 27.53
C LYS A 101 35.46 -38.28 28.84
N SER A 102 35.08 -37.47 29.82
CA SER A 102 35.77 -37.40 31.12
C SER A 102 35.67 -38.72 31.89
N VAL A 103 34.48 -39.34 31.96
CA VAL A 103 34.32 -40.62 32.67
C VAL A 103 35.05 -41.76 31.97
N PHE A 104 35.04 -41.82 30.64
CA PHE A 104 35.77 -42.85 29.88
C PHE A 104 37.29 -42.67 30.01
N GLY A 105 37.77 -41.43 30.03
CA GLY A 105 39.18 -41.09 30.25
C GLY A 105 39.64 -41.40 31.67
N GLY A 106 38.83 -41.09 32.69
CA GLY A 106 39.13 -41.42 34.08
C GLY A 106 39.15 -42.92 34.36
N LEU A 107 38.19 -43.66 33.81
CA LEU A 107 38.17 -45.12 33.85
C LEU A 107 39.37 -45.73 33.12
N LYS A 108 39.74 -45.19 31.94
CA LYS A 108 40.93 -45.66 31.22
C LYS A 108 42.22 -45.39 31.99
N ASN A 109 42.38 -44.21 32.60
CA ASN A 109 43.56 -43.86 33.38
C ASN A 109 43.65 -44.65 34.70
N TYR A 110 42.50 -44.95 35.31
CA TYR A 110 42.41 -45.78 36.51
C TYR A 110 42.65 -47.26 36.20
N PHE A 111 42.16 -47.75 35.06
CA PHE A 111 42.33 -49.14 34.62
C PHE A 111 43.68 -49.40 33.94
N SER A 112 44.34 -48.37 33.39
CA SER A 112 45.66 -48.50 32.77
C SER A 112 46.82 -48.55 33.76
N GLY A 113 46.58 -48.36 35.05
CA GLY A 113 47.57 -48.66 36.10
C GLY A 113 48.77 -47.70 36.17
N ARG A 114 48.98 -47.16 37.39
CA ARG A 114 50.25 -46.67 37.98
C ARG A 114 51.44 -46.41 37.03
N GLY A 115 51.71 -45.13 36.80
CA GLY A 115 53.05 -44.58 36.61
C GLY A 115 53.24 -43.41 37.59
N ASP A 116 54.10 -43.62 38.57
CA ASP A 116 54.58 -42.76 39.65
C ASP A 116 54.56 -41.22 39.43
N GLN A 117 53.94 -40.45 40.35
CA GLN A 117 54.54 -39.23 40.93
C GLN A 117 53.77 -38.67 42.15
N LYS A 118 54.55 -38.15 43.11
CA LYS A 118 54.34 -37.89 44.55
C LYS A 118 53.31 -36.81 44.93
N PRO A 119 52.80 -36.82 46.19
CA PRO A 119 52.01 -35.74 46.77
C PRO A 119 52.89 -34.64 47.36
N GLY A 120 52.53 -33.37 47.15
CA GLY A 120 53.18 -32.23 47.79
C GLY A 120 52.49 -30.89 47.53
N GLN A 121 51.93 -30.33 48.60
CA GLN A 121 51.71 -28.90 48.91
C GLN A 121 50.48 -28.15 48.36
N SER A 122 49.47 -28.08 49.26
CA SER A 122 48.75 -26.89 49.79
C SER A 122 48.83 -25.52 49.09
N ASP A 123 47.63 -24.97 48.83
CA ASP A 123 47.19 -23.55 48.61
C ASP A 123 47.64 -22.56 49.74
N PRO A 124 47.43 -21.19 49.71
CA PRO A 124 46.42 -20.41 48.96
C PRO A 124 46.77 -18.95 48.49
N SER A 125 45.82 -18.36 47.75
CA SER A 125 45.47 -16.92 47.62
C SER A 125 46.39 -15.92 46.90
N THR A 126 45.85 -15.29 45.85
CA THR A 126 46.14 -13.88 45.53
C THR A 126 44.82 -13.19 45.18
N SER A 127 44.40 -12.30 46.08
CA SER A 127 43.29 -11.36 45.92
C SER A 127 43.73 -10.09 45.20
N SER A 128 42.74 -9.35 44.69
CA SER A 128 42.79 -7.92 44.36
C SER A 128 43.42 -7.60 43.00
N THR A 129 42.88 -6.75 42.14
CA THR A 129 41.86 -5.69 42.21
C THR A 129 41.56 -5.30 40.76
N ASN A 130 40.43 -4.62 40.54
CA ASN A 130 40.18 -3.55 39.55
C ASN A 130 38.70 -3.61 39.18
N SER A 131 37.91 -2.55 39.09
CA SER A 131 37.99 -1.17 39.56
C SER A 131 36.66 -0.60 39.06
N SER A 132 35.79 -0.22 39.98
CA SER A 132 34.61 0.56 39.69
C SER A 132 35.02 1.88 39.06
N SER A 133 34.68 2.09 37.79
CA SER A 133 34.71 3.42 37.16
C SER A 133 33.28 3.90 36.95
N SER A 134 32.83 4.66 37.94
CA SER A 134 31.80 5.68 37.78
C SER A 134 32.21 6.64 36.66
N ILE A 135 31.41 6.70 35.60
CA ILE A 135 31.45 7.81 34.64
C ILE A 135 30.15 8.59 34.81
N ALA A 136 30.33 9.85 35.19
CA ALA A 136 29.31 10.88 35.24
C ALA A 136 28.88 11.29 33.81
N SER A 137 27.57 11.56 33.71
CA SER A 137 26.76 12.41 32.81
C SER A 137 27.48 13.21 31.70
N PRO A 138 26.82 13.44 30.53
CA PRO A 138 25.86 14.56 30.48
C PRO A 138 24.68 14.42 29.49
N SER A 139 23.68 15.30 29.69
CA SER A 139 22.80 15.93 28.67
C SER A 139 21.91 15.01 27.82
N GLY A 140 20.59 15.11 27.85
CA GLY A 140 19.84 16.35 27.79
C GLY A 140 19.38 16.67 26.37
N TYR A 141 18.75 15.72 25.66
CA TYR A 141 18.09 15.98 24.36
C TYR A 141 16.92 15.00 24.15
N SER A 142 15.84 15.17 24.91
CA SER A 142 14.55 14.52 24.57
C SER A 142 13.40 15.28 25.22
N ALA A 143 13.27 16.57 24.88
CA ALA A 143 12.14 17.40 25.29
C ALA A 143 11.69 18.38 24.19
N SER A 144 12.02 18.09 22.92
CA SER A 144 11.67 18.96 21.78
C SER A 144 10.87 18.25 20.67
N ALA A 145 10.69 16.93 20.73
CA ALA A 145 9.85 16.20 19.77
C ALA A 145 8.33 16.40 20.01
N SER A 146 7.92 16.75 21.24
CA SER A 146 6.49 16.90 21.57
C SER A 146 5.91 18.27 21.23
N ARG A 147 6.75 19.32 21.08
CA ARG A 147 6.25 20.68 20.75
C ARG A 147 5.91 20.84 19.26
N LYS A 148 6.59 20.11 18.38
CA LYS A 148 6.31 20.11 16.93
C LYS A 148 5.03 19.34 16.54
N LEU A 149 4.49 18.48 17.41
CA LEU A 149 3.21 17.80 17.18
C LEU A 149 2.01 18.63 17.65
N THR A 150 2.18 19.47 18.67
CA THR A 150 1.10 20.36 19.16
C THR A 150 0.95 21.60 18.29
N GLU A 151 2.05 22.15 17.76
CA GLU A 151 2.03 23.34 16.88
C GLU A 151 1.56 23.04 15.44
N ALA A 152 1.66 21.78 15.00
CA ALA A 152 1.09 21.31 13.73
C ALA A 152 -0.43 21.08 13.79
N LEU A 153 -1.03 21.09 14.99
CA LEU A 153 -2.47 20.91 15.19
C LEU A 153 -3.24 22.24 15.34
N GLU A 154 -2.55 23.40 15.37
CA GLU A 154 -3.16 24.68 15.78
C GLU A 154 -2.88 25.88 14.84
N SER A 155 -2.35 25.66 13.64
CA SER A 155 -2.24 26.73 12.62
C SER A 155 -3.34 26.60 11.54
N LYS A 156 -4.50 27.15 11.86
CA LYS A 156 -5.59 27.41 10.91
C LYS A 156 -5.26 28.69 10.12
N PRO A 157 -5.04 28.66 8.80
CA PRO A 157 -5.01 29.89 8.02
C PRO A 157 -6.45 30.36 7.78
N GLU A 158 -6.77 31.53 8.31
CA GLU A 158 -7.89 32.34 7.84
C GLU A 158 -7.69 32.64 6.35
N SER A 159 -8.60 32.14 5.51
CA SER A 159 -8.77 32.62 4.15
C SER A 159 -10.22 33.06 4.00
N GLN A 160 -10.41 34.37 4.16
CA GLN A 160 -11.48 35.08 3.48
C GLN A 160 -11.24 34.93 1.97
N GLY A 161 -12.11 34.18 1.32
CA GLY A 161 -12.08 33.95 -0.11
C GLY A 161 -13.40 33.35 -0.54
N ILE A 162 -14.25 34.17 -1.14
CA ILE A 162 -15.58 33.84 -1.65
C ILE A 162 -15.50 32.60 -2.58
N HIS A 163 -16.20 31.52 -2.21
CA HIS A 163 -16.20 30.26 -2.95
C HIS A 163 -16.86 30.43 -4.35
N PRO A 164 -16.35 29.76 -5.40
CA PRO A 164 -16.89 29.87 -6.77
C PRO A 164 -18.32 29.35 -6.93
N GLY A 165 -18.86 28.61 -5.94
CA GLY A 165 -20.25 28.18 -5.90
C GLY A 165 -21.27 29.30 -5.66
N LEU A 166 -20.84 30.47 -5.17
CA LEU A 166 -21.71 31.64 -5.00
C LEU A 166 -21.81 32.50 -6.26
N ARG A 167 -20.97 32.27 -7.29
CA ARG A 167 -21.09 32.96 -8.58
C ARG A 167 -22.17 32.37 -9.49
N ILE A 168 -22.54 31.09 -9.29
CA ILE A 168 -23.54 30.40 -10.14
C ILE A 168 -24.98 30.77 -9.75
N ARG A 169 -25.22 31.27 -8.53
CA ARG A 169 -26.54 31.70 -8.08
C ARG A 169 -26.66 33.21 -8.16
N GLY A 170 -26.75 33.72 -9.40
CA GLY A 170 -26.87 35.12 -9.78
C GLY A 170 -27.66 35.98 -8.79
N LEU A 171 -26.93 36.56 -7.85
CA LEU A 171 -27.36 37.53 -6.86
C LEU A 171 -26.30 38.64 -6.86
N SER A 172 -26.28 39.39 -7.95
CA SER A 172 -25.82 40.76 -7.98
C SER A 172 -27.06 41.58 -8.30
N ASP A 173 -27.65 42.16 -7.25
CA ASP A 173 -28.63 43.21 -7.35
C ASP A 173 -27.92 44.44 -7.92
N GLU A 174 -28.17 44.73 -9.20
CA GLU A 174 -27.90 46.03 -9.83
C GLU A 174 -28.80 46.12 -11.07
N ASP A 175 -29.93 46.77 -10.85
CA ASP A 175 -30.82 47.50 -11.77
C ASP A 175 -30.58 47.36 -13.28
N ASP A 176 -31.51 46.72 -13.99
CA ASP A 176 -32.04 47.22 -15.27
C ASP A 176 -33.28 46.42 -15.70
N ASP A 177 -34.38 47.14 -15.90
CA ASP A 177 -35.70 46.67 -16.34
C ASP A 177 -35.67 45.99 -17.72
N VAL A 178 -35.63 44.66 -17.77
CA VAL A 178 -36.14 43.89 -18.93
C VAL A 178 -36.75 42.54 -18.49
N PRO A 179 -38.05 42.28 -18.72
CA PRO A 179 -38.64 40.97 -18.46
C PRO A 179 -38.21 39.99 -19.57
N ASN A 180 -37.02 39.41 -19.42
CA ASN A 180 -36.59 38.28 -20.24
C ASN A 180 -37.27 37.00 -19.73
N LEU A 181 -38.53 36.78 -20.13
CA LEU A 181 -39.28 35.52 -19.99
C LEU A 181 -38.72 34.45 -20.94
N ARG A 182 -37.44 34.09 -20.77
CA ARG A 182 -36.89 32.84 -21.27
C ARG A 182 -36.31 32.07 -20.10
N SER A 183 -37.20 31.43 -19.36
CA SER A 183 -36.85 30.23 -18.62
C SER A 183 -36.15 29.26 -19.59
N PRO A 184 -34.98 28.69 -19.27
CA PRO A 184 -34.36 27.67 -20.11
C PRO A 184 -35.06 26.34 -19.87
N THR A 185 -36.35 26.24 -20.19
CA THR A 185 -37.10 24.98 -20.22
C THR A 185 -36.98 24.37 -21.61
N SER A 186 -35.76 24.07 -21.99
CA SER A 186 -35.45 23.20 -23.12
C SER A 186 -34.09 22.58 -22.84
N SER A 187 -34.01 21.76 -21.78
CA SER A 187 -32.91 20.82 -21.66
C SER A 187 -33.02 19.88 -22.86
N ASN A 188 -32.20 20.13 -23.88
CA ASN A 188 -32.06 19.24 -25.03
C ASN A 188 -31.92 17.81 -24.47
N PRO A 189 -32.75 16.83 -24.88
CA PRO A 189 -32.72 15.47 -24.33
C PRO A 189 -31.32 14.82 -24.39
N LEU A 190 -30.50 15.22 -25.38
CA LEU A 190 -29.10 14.83 -25.51
C LEU A 190 -28.20 15.37 -24.40
N GLN A 191 -28.42 16.61 -23.95
CA GLN A 191 -27.65 17.23 -22.87
C GLN A 191 -27.94 16.55 -21.53
N SER A 192 -29.20 16.21 -21.26
CA SER A 192 -29.60 15.51 -20.04
C SER A 192 -28.93 14.13 -19.94
N ARG A 193 -28.88 13.38 -21.06
CA ARG A 193 -28.19 12.09 -21.11
C ARG A 193 -26.68 12.26 -20.91
N PHE A 194 -26.06 13.24 -21.58
CA PHE A 194 -24.63 13.52 -21.43
C PHE A 194 -24.27 13.81 -19.98
N ASN A 195 -25.06 14.66 -19.30
CA ASN A 195 -24.85 14.99 -17.90
C ASN A 195 -25.00 13.75 -16.99
N GLN A 196 -26.00 12.90 -17.24
CA GLN A 196 -26.20 11.66 -16.47
C GLN A 196 -25.03 10.67 -16.67
N VAL A 197 -24.55 10.50 -17.90
CA VAL A 197 -23.42 9.61 -18.20
C VAL A 197 -22.15 10.13 -17.54
N ASN A 198 -21.88 11.44 -17.60
CA ASN A 198 -20.73 12.03 -16.93
C ASN A 198 -20.82 11.86 -15.41
N GLU A 199 -21.98 12.05 -14.81
CA GLU A 199 -22.14 11.83 -13.36
C GLU A 199 -21.84 10.38 -12.96
N ILE A 200 -22.25 9.39 -13.77
CA ILE A 200 -21.91 7.98 -13.54
C ILE A 200 -20.42 7.73 -13.74
N LEU A 201 -19.83 8.34 -14.76
CA LEU A 201 -18.40 8.22 -15.05
C LEU A 201 -17.58 8.78 -13.88
N ASP A 202 -17.90 9.98 -13.41
CA ASP A 202 -17.24 10.63 -12.27
C ASP A 202 -17.31 9.75 -11.01
N LYS A 203 -18.49 9.20 -10.69
CA LYS A 203 -18.64 8.24 -9.57
C LYS A 203 -17.75 7.01 -9.73
N ASN A 204 -17.67 6.45 -10.94
CA ASN A 204 -16.80 5.29 -11.19
C ASN A 204 -15.32 5.67 -11.08
N ILE A 205 -14.92 6.86 -11.54
CA ILE A 205 -13.54 7.34 -11.44
C ILE A 205 -13.15 7.62 -9.98
N ASP A 206 -14.05 8.20 -9.19
CA ASP A 206 -13.84 8.37 -7.75
C ASP A 206 -13.69 7.02 -7.04
N GLU A 207 -14.52 6.04 -7.42
CA GLU A 207 -14.41 4.69 -6.88
C GLU A 207 -13.08 4.02 -7.27
N VAL A 208 -12.66 4.16 -8.53
CA VAL A 208 -11.33 3.73 -9.02
C VAL A 208 -10.22 4.38 -8.19
N GLY A 209 -10.30 5.69 -7.95
CA GLY A 209 -9.32 6.43 -7.16
C GLY A 209 -9.25 5.91 -5.72
N SER A 210 -10.40 5.67 -5.10
CA SER A 210 -10.47 5.10 -3.75
C SER A 210 -9.90 3.69 -3.67
N SER A 211 -10.23 2.84 -4.66
CA SER A 211 -9.77 1.44 -4.72
C SER A 211 -8.27 1.38 -4.98
N LEU A 212 -7.75 2.26 -5.82
CA LEU A 212 -6.32 2.38 -6.05
C LEU A 212 -5.57 2.85 -4.80
N ALA A 213 -6.15 3.76 -4.01
CA ALA A 213 -5.56 4.18 -2.74
C ALA A 213 -5.51 3.03 -1.73
N ARG A 214 -6.57 2.22 -1.62
CA ARG A 214 -6.59 1.01 -0.78
C ARG A 214 -5.57 -0.02 -1.25
N LEU A 215 -5.54 -0.31 -2.55
CA LEU A 215 -4.56 -1.21 -3.16
C LEU A 215 -3.12 -0.74 -2.95
N LYS A 216 -2.86 0.57 -3.01
CA LYS A 216 -1.55 1.13 -2.68
C LYS A 216 -1.19 0.87 -1.22
N GLY A 217 -2.11 1.09 -0.29
CA GLY A 217 -1.91 0.79 1.13
C GLY A 217 -1.60 -0.69 1.35
N LEU A 218 -2.37 -1.59 0.73
CA LEU A 218 -2.11 -3.03 0.75
C LEU A 218 -0.74 -3.37 0.16
N ALA A 219 -0.40 -2.84 -1.01
CA ALA A 219 0.89 -3.10 -1.66
C ALA A 219 2.09 -2.64 -0.83
N GLN A 220 1.98 -1.49 -0.15
CA GLN A 220 3.02 -1.02 0.77
C GLN A 220 3.15 -1.95 1.98
N GLY A 221 2.04 -2.32 2.62
CA GLY A 221 2.06 -3.24 3.76
C GLY A 221 2.57 -4.65 3.40
N LEU A 222 2.17 -5.18 2.23
CA LEU A 222 2.71 -6.43 1.69
C LEU A 222 4.22 -6.34 1.45
N GLY A 223 4.70 -5.20 0.92
CA GLY A 223 6.13 -4.96 0.72
C GLY A 223 6.92 -4.96 2.02
N GLU A 224 6.46 -4.21 3.03
CA GLU A 224 7.08 -4.17 4.36
C GLU A 224 7.09 -5.55 5.04
N GLU A 225 6.00 -6.32 4.92
CA GLU A 225 5.91 -7.67 5.46
C GLU A 225 6.88 -8.63 4.76
N ILE A 226 7.01 -8.55 3.42
CA ILE A 226 7.99 -9.35 2.67
C ILE A 226 9.42 -9.01 3.09
N GLU A 227 9.76 -7.72 3.21
CA GLU A 227 11.08 -7.29 3.69
C GLU A 227 11.36 -7.84 5.11
N SER A 228 10.38 -7.74 6.01
CA SER A 228 10.49 -8.28 7.38
C SER A 228 10.65 -9.80 7.40
N GLN A 229 9.96 -10.52 6.53
CA GLN A 229 10.10 -11.97 6.39
C GLN A 229 11.45 -12.37 5.79
N ASN A 230 12.00 -11.60 4.85
CA ASN A 230 13.35 -11.84 4.32
C ASN A 230 14.40 -11.75 5.43
N ASP A 231 14.34 -10.72 6.28
CA ASP A 231 15.23 -10.59 7.43
C ASP A 231 15.10 -11.77 8.41
N LEU A 232 13.88 -12.29 8.58
CA LEU A 232 13.61 -13.46 9.42
C LEU A 232 14.19 -14.74 8.80
N ILE A 233 14.06 -14.92 7.49
CA ILE A 233 14.65 -16.03 6.75
C ILE A 233 16.18 -16.01 6.87
N ASP A 234 16.83 -14.86 6.76
CA ASP A 234 18.28 -14.73 6.92
C ASP A 234 18.73 -15.16 8.33
N ARG A 235 18.00 -14.76 9.38
CA ARG A 235 18.28 -15.22 10.75
C ARG A 235 18.08 -16.73 10.91
N ILE A 236 17.03 -17.28 10.31
CA ILE A 236 16.75 -18.72 10.29
C ILE A 236 17.89 -19.47 9.58
N HIS A 237 18.35 -18.96 8.44
CA HIS A 237 19.45 -19.52 7.67
C HIS A 237 20.73 -19.58 8.51
N ASP A 238 21.14 -18.45 9.11
CA ASP A 238 22.30 -18.36 10.00
C ASP A 238 22.24 -19.34 11.18
N LYS A 239 21.06 -19.47 11.82
CA LYS A 239 20.86 -20.40 12.94
C LYS A 239 20.92 -21.85 12.46
N THR A 240 20.37 -22.13 11.28
CA THR A 240 20.39 -23.46 10.65
C THR A 240 21.81 -23.90 10.36
N ASP A 241 22.62 -23.06 9.72
CA ASP A 241 24.03 -23.36 9.41
C ASP A 241 24.83 -23.67 10.67
N ARG A 242 24.67 -22.86 11.73
CA ARG A 242 25.33 -23.11 13.02
C ARG A 242 24.88 -24.42 13.66
N ALA A 243 23.60 -24.72 13.61
CA ALA A 243 23.05 -25.96 14.12
C ALA A 243 23.59 -27.17 13.34
N GLU A 244 23.61 -27.11 12.01
CA GLU A 244 24.12 -28.18 11.15
C GLU A 244 25.59 -28.50 11.44
N VAL A 245 26.45 -27.46 11.47
CA VAL A 245 27.89 -27.64 11.79
C VAL A 245 28.06 -28.28 13.17
N THR A 246 27.28 -27.84 14.16
CA THR A 246 27.38 -28.34 15.53
C THR A 246 26.90 -29.79 15.65
N VAL A 247 25.75 -30.12 15.05
CA VAL A 247 25.22 -31.50 14.97
C VAL A 247 26.24 -32.41 14.28
N GLY A 248 26.78 -31.99 13.14
CA GLY A 248 27.77 -32.75 12.40
C GLY A 248 29.03 -33.05 13.23
N ARG A 249 29.52 -32.07 13.99
CA ARG A 249 30.64 -32.25 14.92
C ARG A 249 30.29 -33.21 16.05
N GLN A 250 29.15 -33.00 16.73
CA GLN A 250 28.72 -33.84 17.85
C GLN A 250 28.50 -35.29 17.44
N ASN A 251 27.90 -35.52 16.27
CA ASN A 251 27.69 -36.86 15.74
C ASN A 251 29.02 -37.58 15.51
N ARG A 252 30.04 -36.90 14.98
CA ARG A 252 31.39 -37.47 14.84
C ARG A 252 32.04 -37.78 16.19
N GLU A 253 31.87 -36.91 17.18
CA GLU A 253 32.41 -37.11 18.53
C GLU A 253 31.74 -38.30 19.24
N ILE A 254 30.41 -38.41 19.17
CA ILE A 254 29.65 -39.55 19.71
C ILE A 254 30.09 -40.85 19.05
N LYS A 255 30.21 -40.89 17.71
CA LYS A 255 30.69 -42.07 16.99
C LYS A 255 32.09 -42.51 17.42
N ARG A 256 32.96 -41.58 17.82
CA ARG A 256 34.29 -41.90 18.37
C ARG A 256 34.24 -42.44 19.80
N LEU A 257 33.24 -42.02 20.60
CA LEU A 257 33.05 -42.52 21.96
C LEU A 257 32.45 -43.93 22.00
N LEU A 258 31.67 -44.29 20.98
CA LEU A 258 31.02 -45.60 20.87
C LEU A 258 31.95 -46.70 20.30
N LYS A 259 33.16 -46.34 19.86
CA LYS A 259 34.12 -47.25 19.23
C LYS A 259 35.28 -47.53 20.17
#